data_AF-A0A842W4R5-F1
#
_entry.id   AF-A0A842W4R5-F1
#
_cell.length_a   1.000
_cell.length_b   1.000
_cell.length_c   1.000
_cell.angle_alpha   90.00
_cell.angle_beta   90.00
_cell.angle_gamma   90.00
#
_symmetry.space_group_name_H-M   'P 1'
#
loop_
_entity.id
_entity.type
_entity.pdbx_description
1 polymer ?
#
loop_
_entity_poly.entity_id
_entity_poly.type
_entity_poly.pdbx_seq_one_letter_code
_entity_poly.pdbx_strand_id
1 'polypeptide(L)'
;MNLFKDMLKDNESLFKDEIALDYDFLPKLLPYREKEQFYLANCIKPLMQKRNGKNLLIHGPPGIGKTAATRYVLRDLENETDEIYPIYINCWKKNTSFKIITEICSQIGYKFIQNKRADELMDEIKKIINKKSAVFVLD
;
A
#
# COMPACT_ATOMS: atom_id res chain seq x y z
N MET A 1 4.41 50.31 3.02
CA MET A 1 3.52 49.14 3.14
C MET A 1 4.17 48.19 4.14
N ASN A 2 3.52 47.88 5.27
CA ASN A 2 4.15 47.07 6.33
C ASN A 2 4.04 45.59 5.98
N LEU A 3 5.13 45.04 5.43
CA LEU A 3 5.22 43.68 4.91
C LEU A 3 4.77 42.58 5.88
N PHE A 4 4.92 42.82 7.19
CA PHE A 4 4.73 41.82 8.23
C PHE A 4 3.37 41.91 8.94
N LYS A 5 2.53 42.90 8.61
CA LYS A 5 1.22 43.08 9.27
C LYS A 5 0.19 42.03 8.82
N ASP A 6 0.35 41.50 7.62
CA ASP A 6 -0.57 40.55 6.98
C ASP A 6 -0.04 39.09 7.04
N MET A 7 1.05 38.85 7.77
CA MET A 7 1.58 37.50 7.99
C MET A 7 0.86 36.82 9.16
N LEU A 8 0.59 35.52 9.03
CA LEU A 8 0.00 34.69 10.08
C LEU A 8 0.90 34.69 11.32
N LYS A 9 0.28 34.79 12.50
CA LYS A 9 0.97 34.63 13.79
C LYS A 9 1.14 33.15 14.12
N ASP A 10 2.00 32.84 15.10
CA ASP A 10 2.33 31.46 15.53
C ASP A 10 1.12 30.56 15.84
N ASN A 11 -0.03 31.16 16.17
CA ASN A 11 -1.25 30.46 16.57
C ASN A 11 -2.32 30.46 15.47
N GLU A 12 -2.01 31.02 14.30
CA GLU A 12 -2.92 31.17 13.16
C GLU A 12 -2.48 30.25 12.03
N SER A 13 -3.41 29.47 11.49
CA SER A 13 -3.16 28.62 10.33
C SER A 13 -4.26 28.79 9.29
N LEU A 14 -3.89 28.73 8.01
CA LEU A 14 -4.82 28.62 6.90
C LEU A 14 -5.34 27.19 6.73
N PHE A 15 -4.63 26.22 7.29
CA PHE A 15 -4.97 24.82 7.17
C PHE A 15 -5.88 24.41 8.32
N LYS A 16 -7.04 23.85 7.98
CA LYS A 16 -7.93 23.20 8.94
C LYS A 16 -7.42 21.81 9.35
N ASP A 17 -6.77 21.12 8.40
CA ASP A 17 -6.21 19.78 8.57
C ASP A 17 -5.00 19.63 7.64
N GLU A 18 -3.80 19.64 8.21
CA GLU A 18 -2.54 19.51 7.47
C GLU A 18 -2.29 18.06 7.03
N ILE A 19 -2.88 17.07 7.72
CA ILE A 19 -2.71 15.64 7.41
C ILE A 19 -3.28 15.34 6.03
N ALA A 20 -4.35 16.03 5.63
CA ALA A 20 -4.94 15.89 4.29
C ALA A 20 -3.98 16.27 3.14
N LEU A 21 -2.89 16.99 3.44
CA LEU A 21 -1.86 17.39 2.47
C LEU A 21 -0.63 16.49 2.50
N ASP A 22 -0.57 15.51 3.40
CA ASP A 22 0.54 14.55 3.46
C ASP A 22 0.55 13.64 2.22
N TYR A 23 1.73 13.38 1.68
CA TYR A 23 1.92 12.48 0.53
C TYR A 23 1.47 11.04 0.82
N ASP A 24 1.51 10.61 2.08
CA ASP A 24 1.08 9.28 2.50
C ASP A 24 -0.44 9.22 2.79
N PHE A 25 -1.14 10.37 2.80
CA PHE A 25 -2.58 10.45 2.99
C PHE A 25 -3.34 9.79 1.83
N LEU A 26 -4.26 8.89 2.18
CA LEU A 26 -5.12 8.21 1.22
C LEU A 26 -6.58 8.63 1.48
N PRO A 27 -7.20 9.41 0.59
CA PRO A 27 -8.57 9.88 0.81
C PRO A 27 -9.57 8.72 0.85
N LYS A 28 -10.73 8.97 1.48
CA LYS A 28 -11.83 8.00 1.55
C LYS A 28 -12.46 7.71 0.18
N LEU A 29 -12.38 8.67 -0.73
CA LEU A 29 -12.83 8.56 -2.11
C LEU A 29 -11.70 9.05 -3.01
N LEU A 30 -11.46 8.35 -4.10
CA LEU A 30 -10.46 8.73 -5.09
C LEU A 30 -11.19 8.93 -6.44
N PRO A 31 -11.69 10.16 -6.70
CA PRO A 31 -12.52 10.42 -7.86
C PRO A 31 -11.74 10.26 -9.18
N TYR A 32 -12.45 9.94 -10.25
CA TYR A 32 -11.90 9.76 -11.61
C TYR A 32 -10.93 8.57 -11.76
N ARG A 33 -10.98 7.62 -10.82
CA ARG A 33 -10.18 6.38 -10.82
C ARG A 33 -11.03 5.12 -10.60
N GLU A 34 -12.35 5.25 -10.69
CA GLU A 34 -13.31 4.19 -10.40
C GLU A 34 -13.15 3.03 -11.38
N LYS A 35 -12.87 3.31 -12.66
CA LYS A 35 -12.65 2.28 -13.69
C LYS A 35 -11.41 1.45 -13.41
N GLU A 36 -10.30 2.11 -13.07
CA GLU A 36 -9.05 1.44 -12.73
C GLU A 36 -9.18 0.64 -11.44
N GLN A 37 -9.82 1.20 -10.41
CA GLN A 37 -10.11 0.48 -9.16
C GLN A 37 -10.94 -0.77 -9.41
N PHE A 38 -11.99 -0.67 -10.22
CA PHE A 38 -12.84 -1.81 -10.56
C PHE A 38 -12.06 -2.86 -11.36
N TYR A 39 -11.17 -2.44 -12.27
CA TYR A 39 -10.30 -3.36 -13.00
C TYR A 39 -9.32 -4.11 -12.08
N LEU A 40 -8.68 -3.38 -11.15
CA LEU A 40 -7.82 -3.98 -10.12
C LEU A 40 -8.59 -4.98 -9.26
N ALA A 41 -9.77 -4.60 -8.77
CA ALA A 41 -10.63 -5.47 -7.97
C ALA A 41 -11.03 -6.75 -8.73
N ASN A 42 -11.37 -6.65 -10.02
CA ASN A 42 -11.67 -7.82 -10.85
C ASN A 42 -10.47 -8.77 -11.03
N CYS A 43 -9.24 -8.23 -11.04
CA CYS A 43 -8.03 -9.04 -11.11
C CYS A 43 -7.73 -9.78 -9.80
N ILE A 44 -8.13 -9.19 -8.66
CA ILE A 44 -7.98 -9.74 -7.31
C ILE A 44 -9.10 -10.71 -6.96
N LYS A 45 -10.33 -10.48 -7.46
CA LYS A 45 -11.55 -11.25 -7.17
C LYS A 45 -11.38 -12.79 -7.17
N PRO A 46 -10.62 -13.42 -8.09
CA PRO A 46 -10.41 -14.87 -8.04
C PRO A 46 -9.80 -15.39 -6.73
N LEU A 47 -9.00 -14.57 -6.03
CA LEU A 47 -8.39 -14.93 -4.74
C LEU A 47 -9.46 -15.25 -3.68
N MET A 48 -10.62 -14.59 -3.73
CA MET A 48 -11.77 -14.88 -2.84
C MET A 48 -12.30 -16.31 -3.01
N GLN A 49 -12.05 -16.93 -4.16
CA GLN A 49 -12.45 -18.29 -4.50
C GLN A 49 -11.29 -19.28 -4.36
N LYS A 50 -10.18 -18.88 -3.69
CA LYS A 50 -8.94 -19.66 -3.59
C LYS A 50 -8.36 -20.06 -4.96
N ARG A 51 -8.56 -19.20 -5.97
CA ARG A 51 -7.99 -19.32 -7.31
C ARG A 51 -6.97 -18.22 -7.53
N ASN A 52 -6.03 -18.43 -8.44
CA ASN A 52 -5.04 -17.41 -8.78
C ASN A 52 -5.71 -16.18 -9.41
N GLY A 53 -5.33 -15.00 -8.92
CA GLY A 53 -5.67 -13.72 -9.54
C GLY A 53 -4.86 -13.47 -10.83
N LYS A 54 -5.03 -12.27 -11.39
CA LYS A 54 -4.25 -11.83 -12.56
C LYS A 54 -3.10 -10.92 -12.13
N ASN A 55 -1.90 -11.20 -12.61
CA ASN A 55 -0.76 -10.30 -12.46
C ASN A 55 -0.97 -9.07 -13.34
N LEU A 56 -0.59 -7.90 -12.82
CA LEU A 56 -0.74 -6.62 -13.49
C LEU A 56 0.56 -5.83 -13.46
N LEU A 57 0.81 -5.10 -14.55
CA LEU A 57 1.82 -4.06 -14.61
C LEU A 57 1.11 -2.72 -14.81
N ILE A 58 1.19 -1.85 -13.81
CA ILE A 58 0.54 -0.53 -13.84
C ILE A 58 1.61 0.51 -14.17
N HIS A 59 1.44 1.23 -15.27
CA HIS A 59 2.41 2.23 -15.73
C HIS A 59 1.73 3.57 -16.05
N GLY A 60 2.54 4.63 -16.10
CA GLY A 60 2.09 5.98 -16.44
C GLY A 60 2.93 7.05 -15.71
N PRO A 61 2.77 8.33 -16.07
CA PRO A 61 3.53 9.43 -15.46
C PRO A 61 3.42 9.51 -13.93
N PRO A 62 4.38 10.12 -13.22
CA PRO A 62 4.24 10.40 -11.78
C PRO A 62 3.04 11.32 -11.51
N GLY A 63 2.49 11.25 -10.29
CA GLY A 63 1.39 12.14 -9.88
C GLY A 63 -0.01 11.81 -10.42
N ILE A 64 -0.15 10.80 -11.30
CA ILE A 64 -1.47 10.44 -11.85
C ILE A 64 -2.35 9.61 -10.90
N GLY A 65 -1.86 9.23 -9.70
CA GLY A 65 -2.64 8.48 -8.72
C GLY A 65 -2.58 6.94 -8.85
N LYS A 66 -1.53 6.38 -9.47
CA LYS A 66 -1.31 4.91 -9.54
C LYS A 66 -1.27 4.30 -8.14
N THR A 67 -0.37 4.79 -7.29
CA THR A 67 -0.20 4.37 -5.89
C THR A 67 -1.47 4.57 -5.06
N ALA A 68 -2.16 5.69 -5.26
CA ALA A 68 -3.41 5.95 -4.55
C ALA A 68 -4.50 4.93 -4.94
N ALA A 69 -4.62 4.60 -6.23
CA ALA A 69 -5.61 3.63 -6.70
C ALA A 69 -5.32 2.21 -6.18
N THR A 70 -4.05 1.77 -6.18
CA THR A 70 -3.68 0.44 -5.65
C THR A 70 -3.89 0.35 -4.15
N ARG A 71 -3.41 1.34 -3.38
CA ARG A 71 -3.62 1.39 -1.92
C ARG A 71 -5.10 1.46 -1.54
N TYR A 72 -5.92 2.15 -2.34
CA TYR A 72 -7.37 2.17 -2.14
C TYR A 72 -7.97 0.78 -2.22
N VAL A 73 -7.67 0.03 -3.27
CA VAL A 73 -8.19 -1.33 -3.48
C VAL A 73 -7.68 -2.30 -2.43
N LEU A 74 -6.41 -2.16 -1.99
CA LEU A 74 -5.88 -2.97 -0.90
C LEU A 74 -6.59 -2.70 0.44
N ARG A 75 -6.85 -1.42 0.76
CA ARG A 75 -7.61 -1.03 1.96
C ARG A 75 -9.04 -1.57 1.90
N ASP A 76 -9.68 -1.48 0.74
CA ASP A 76 -11.03 -2.02 0.54
C ASP A 76 -11.04 -3.54 0.72
N LEU A 77 -10.05 -4.23 0.16
CA LEU A 77 -9.87 -5.68 0.32
C LEU A 77 -9.69 -6.10 1.79
N GLU A 78 -8.88 -5.36 2.55
CA GLU A 78 -8.64 -5.59 3.98
C GLU A 78 -9.92 -5.45 4.82
N ASN A 79 -10.80 -4.50 4.46
CA ASN A 79 -12.08 -4.33 5.14
C ASN A 79 -13.09 -5.43 4.81
N GLU A 80 -13.00 -6.01 3.61
CA GLU A 80 -13.93 -7.04 3.13
C GLU A 80 -13.56 -8.45 3.60
N THR A 81 -12.27 -8.75 3.82
CA THR A 81 -11.86 -10.09 4.22
C THR A 81 -10.50 -10.16 4.92
N ASP A 82 -10.42 -11.03 5.92
CA ASP A 82 -9.16 -11.43 6.57
C ASP A 82 -8.48 -12.64 5.89
N GLU A 83 -9.10 -13.24 4.87
CA GLU A 83 -8.61 -14.46 4.20
C GLU A 83 -7.57 -14.19 3.11
N ILE A 84 -7.29 -12.91 2.83
CA ILE A 84 -6.33 -12.47 1.82
C ILE A 84 -5.39 -11.46 2.45
N TYR A 85 -4.09 -11.70 2.40
CA TYR A 85 -3.09 -10.72 2.83
C TYR A 85 -2.93 -9.61 1.78
N PRO A 86 -3.22 -8.33 2.10
CA PRO A 86 -3.00 -7.20 1.21
C PRO A 86 -1.61 -6.59 1.46
N ILE A 87 -0.60 -7.02 0.69
CA ILE A 87 0.79 -6.65 0.94
C ILE A 87 1.20 -5.50 0.00
N TYR A 88 1.61 -4.37 0.56
CA TYR A 88 2.08 -3.20 -0.19
C TYR A 88 3.55 -2.89 0.12
N ILE A 89 4.39 -2.79 -0.90
CA ILE A 89 5.82 -2.54 -0.74
C ILE A 89 6.21 -1.37 -1.61
N ASN A 90 6.64 -0.28 -0.97
CA ASN A 90 7.32 0.82 -1.65
C ASN A 90 8.79 0.42 -1.87
N CYS A 91 9.11 -0.05 -3.07
CA CYS A 91 10.42 -0.48 -3.53
C CYS A 91 11.41 0.68 -3.63
N TRP A 92 10.94 1.93 -3.75
CA TRP A 92 11.80 3.11 -3.66
C TRP A 92 12.39 3.27 -2.24
N LYS A 93 11.58 3.04 -1.19
CA LYS A 93 12.02 3.01 0.21
C LYS A 93 12.73 1.69 0.55
N LYS A 94 12.25 0.56 0.03
CA LYS A 94 12.74 -0.81 0.28
C LYS A 94 13.51 -1.35 -0.93
N ASN A 95 14.69 -0.78 -1.16
CA ASN A 95 15.47 -0.98 -2.38
C ASN A 95 16.39 -2.22 -2.42
N THR A 96 16.22 -3.19 -1.51
CA THR A 96 16.98 -4.45 -1.53
C THR A 96 16.06 -5.62 -1.27
N SER A 97 16.39 -6.79 -1.81
CA SER A 97 15.60 -8.01 -1.59
C SER A 97 15.39 -8.32 -0.11
N PHE A 98 16.42 -8.10 0.72
CA PHE A 98 16.30 -8.27 2.16
C PHE A 98 15.29 -7.28 2.77
N LYS A 99 15.36 -5.99 2.43
CA LYS A 99 14.39 -4.98 2.92
C LYS A 99 12.95 -5.33 2.51
N ILE A 100 12.75 -5.78 1.28
CA ILE A 100 11.44 -6.22 0.76
C ILE A 100 10.94 -7.43 1.57
N ILE A 101 11.77 -8.45 1.75
CA ILE A 101 11.40 -9.66 2.51
C ILE A 101 11.07 -9.31 3.97
N THR A 102 11.85 -8.46 4.61
CA THR A 102 11.59 -8.02 5.99
C THR A 102 10.30 -7.20 6.10
N GLU A 103 9.95 -6.43 5.06
CA GLU A 103 8.69 -5.69 5.00
C GLU A 103 7.50 -6.64 4.87
N ILE A 104 7.61 -7.67 4.02
CA ILE A 104 6.60 -8.73 3.91
C ILE A 104 6.42 -9.42 5.28
N CYS A 105 7.52 -9.81 5.93
CA CYS A 105 7.48 -10.41 7.28
C CYS A 105 6.72 -9.51 8.27
N SER A 106 6.98 -8.21 8.27
CA SER A 106 6.29 -7.26 9.14
C SER A 106 4.78 -7.23 8.88
N GLN A 107 4.36 -7.16 7.61
CA GLN A 107 2.94 -7.05 7.24
C GLN A 107 2.16 -8.34 7.49
N ILE A 108 2.79 -9.52 7.41
CA ILE A 108 2.16 -10.80 7.76
C ILE A 108 2.29 -11.15 9.26
N GLY A 109 2.85 -10.25 10.07
CA GLY A 109 2.98 -10.44 11.53
C GLY A 109 4.13 -11.36 11.98
N TYR A 110 5.09 -11.66 11.12
CA TYR A 110 6.26 -12.48 11.45
C TYR A 110 7.39 -11.63 12.07
N LYS A 111 7.67 -11.88 13.36
CA LYS A 111 8.60 -11.05 14.16
C LYS A 111 10.04 -11.61 14.28
N PHE A 112 10.25 -12.90 14.02
CA PHE A 112 11.55 -13.57 14.26
C PHE A 112 12.51 -13.42 13.08
N ILE A 113 12.89 -12.18 12.79
CA ILE A 113 13.69 -11.80 11.62
C ILE A 113 15.20 -11.85 11.91
N GLN A 114 15.60 -11.63 13.17
CA GLN A 114 16.99 -11.51 13.57
C GLN A 114 17.80 -12.79 13.26
N ASN A 115 19.04 -12.60 12.80
CA ASN A 115 19.99 -13.65 12.45
C ASN A 115 19.53 -14.62 11.34
N LYS A 116 18.45 -14.31 10.62
CA LYS A 116 17.99 -15.11 9.49
C LYS A 116 18.45 -14.52 8.16
N ARG A 117 18.76 -15.42 7.23
CA ARG A 117 19.06 -15.07 5.84
C ARG A 117 17.77 -14.87 5.05
N ALA A 118 17.88 -14.23 3.90
CA ALA A 118 16.74 -13.91 3.04
C ALA A 118 15.96 -15.16 2.58
N ASP A 119 16.66 -16.25 2.27
CA ASP A 119 16.09 -17.55 1.90
C ASP A 119 15.29 -18.18 3.04
N GLU A 120 15.85 -18.17 4.26
CA GLU A 120 15.17 -18.68 5.46
C GLU A 120 13.89 -17.89 5.78
N LEU A 121 13.93 -16.56 5.65
CA LEU A 121 12.75 -15.71 5.82
C LEU A 121 11.70 -15.99 4.73
N MET A 122 12.15 -16.18 3.49
CA MET A 122 11.26 -16.52 2.38
C MET A 122 10.52 -17.84 2.62
N ASP A 123 11.18 -18.83 3.21
CA ASP A 123 10.53 -20.10 3.54
C ASP A 123 9.50 -19.96 4.66
N GLU A 124 9.74 -19.10 5.66
CA GLU A 124 8.73 -18.76 6.67
C GLU A 124 7.54 -17.99 6.07
N ILE A 125 7.80 -17.06 5.16
CA ILE A 125 6.74 -16.33 4.42
C ILE A 125 5.85 -17.32 3.66
N LYS A 126 6.43 -18.27 2.92
CA LYS A 126 5.66 -19.30 2.19
C LYS A 126 4.76 -20.11 3.13
N LYS A 127 5.29 -20.55 4.28
CA LYS A 127 4.52 -21.34 5.26
C LYS A 127 3.30 -20.59 5.80
N ILE A 128 3.41 -19.27 5.96
CA ILE A 128 2.31 -18.43 6.46
C ILE A 128 1.33 -18.13 5.32
N ILE A 129 1.82 -17.61 4.20
CA ILE A 129 0.97 -17.13 3.10
C ILE A 129 0.19 -18.28 2.46
N ASN A 130 0.78 -19.46 2.28
CA ASN A 130 0.09 -20.60 1.65
C ASN A 130 -1.09 -21.16 2.47
N LYS A 131 -1.31 -20.70 3.70
CA LYS A 131 -2.53 -21.02 4.47
C LYS A 131 -3.74 -20.21 4.01
N LYS A 132 -3.50 -19.08 3.36
CA LYS A 132 -4.47 -18.08 2.88
C LYS A 132 -4.14 -17.70 1.44
N SER A 133 -4.78 -16.67 0.90
CA SER A 133 -4.31 -16.04 -0.33
C SER A 133 -3.54 -14.76 0.00
N ALA A 134 -2.80 -14.23 -0.97
CA ALA A 134 -2.14 -12.93 -0.84
C ALA A 134 -2.18 -12.19 -2.17
N VAL A 135 -2.25 -10.87 -2.08
CA VAL A 135 -1.99 -9.94 -3.18
C VAL A 135 -0.77 -9.11 -2.81
N PHE A 136 0.16 -8.95 -3.76
CA PHE A 136 1.37 -8.16 -3.58
C PHE A 136 1.32 -6.97 -4.54
N VAL A 137 1.53 -5.77 -4.00
CA VAL A 137 1.77 -4.55 -4.78
C VAL A 137 3.21 -4.12 -4.53
N LEU A 138 4.00 -4.13 -5.60
CA LEU A 138 5.39 -3.66 -5.61
C LEU A 138 5.41 -2.32 -6.35
N ASP A 139 5.50 -1.21 -5.61
CA ASP A 139 5.49 0.17 -6.13
C ASP A 139 6.88 0.81 -6.07
#